data_AF-A0A0J5QI50-F1
#
_entry.id   AF-A0A0J5QI50-F1
#
_cell.length_a   1.000
_cell.length_b   1.000
_cell.length_c   1.000
_cell.angle_alpha   90.00
_cell.angle_beta   90.00
_cell.angle_gamma   90.00
#
_symmetry.space_group_name_H-M   'P 1'
#
loop_
_entity.id
_entity.type
_entity.pdbx_description
1 polymer ?
#
loop_
_entity_poly.entity_id
_entity_poly.type
_entity_poly.pdbx_seq_one_letter_code
_entity_poly.pdbx_strand_id
1 'polypeptide(L)'
;MTQTFTAASDEEIIDLIQFAEQRLVVAAPAFSLAVAEALAERMSDLPKLAMTIILDADPEVYRMGYGEVAALESIRAAAAKESFRLQEQAGIRIGLVISDDSTLVYAPISSNIEAGSTSSDKPNGIYLDGAVTEMLAEKSAGIDVQGQPVKAEIGNESLSAARVAATQQDLKDTPPLPVDLTRKLNVFITRVQYVELKAKGYQISRRRAELPKEFFGMDSDDLKERITGRIGTPLDGIGKLDVEITIGEKTEKLSVDEKFLQKERDEIQKALTHVMAKRGRIILRKDRASFDLQIERFKAIIAAYQEALGSRLEEAREQFRESFIAEFLERWKANPPARFGRRIGGTTEEELRAGIIVEADILFNRIVKLDGPDVSVIYKDIAIEDLKDESFMTALRDVMTKGGMKKEDLIKLFEQGEAAASQHSFNLEGAST
;
A
#
# COMPACT_ATOMS: atom_id res chain seq x y z
N MET A 1 -31.32 -34.49 18.45
CA MET A 1 -29.89 -34.79 18.68
C MET A 1 -29.17 -33.47 18.52
N THR A 2 -28.63 -32.92 19.60
CA THR A 2 -27.85 -31.68 19.57
C THR A 2 -26.55 -31.97 18.81
N GLN A 3 -26.28 -31.20 17.75
CA GLN A 3 -25.06 -31.36 16.97
C GLN A 3 -23.88 -30.84 17.81
N THR A 4 -22.86 -31.67 18.04
CA THR A 4 -21.70 -31.28 18.86
C THR A 4 -20.91 -30.12 18.26
N PHE A 5 -20.80 -30.07 16.93
CA PHE A 5 -20.20 -28.95 16.20
C PHE A 5 -21.30 -28.03 15.72
N THR A 6 -21.21 -26.73 16.04
CA THR A 6 -22.22 -25.74 15.69
C THR A 6 -21.58 -24.45 15.18
N ALA A 7 -22.40 -23.57 14.60
CA ALA A 7 -22.04 -22.19 14.34
C ALA A 7 -22.50 -21.34 15.53
N ALA A 8 -21.58 -20.65 16.18
CA ALA A 8 -21.86 -19.68 17.23
C ALA A 8 -22.27 -18.35 16.58
N SER A 9 -23.49 -18.31 16.05
CA SER A 9 -24.13 -17.08 15.59
C SER A 9 -24.61 -16.25 16.77
N ASP A 10 -24.88 -14.96 16.54
CA ASP A 10 -25.50 -14.10 17.56
C ASP A 10 -26.84 -14.69 18.04
N GLU A 11 -27.65 -15.26 17.14
CA GLU A 11 -28.91 -15.92 17.47
C GLU A 11 -28.70 -17.09 18.44
N GLU A 12 -27.75 -17.99 18.15
CA GLU A 12 -27.46 -19.14 19.01
C GLU A 12 -26.94 -18.71 20.40
N ILE A 13 -26.09 -17.68 20.43
CA ILE A 13 -25.57 -17.12 21.68
C ILE A 13 -26.69 -16.47 22.50
N ILE A 14 -27.58 -15.71 21.85
CA ILE A 14 -28.73 -15.05 22.49
C ILE A 14 -29.69 -16.10 23.06
N ASP A 15 -29.99 -17.15 22.30
CA ASP A 15 -30.85 -18.25 22.75
C ASP A 15 -30.28 -18.87 24.05
N LEU A 16 -28.99 -19.19 24.07
CA LEU A 16 -28.33 -19.72 25.29
C LEU A 16 -28.43 -18.75 26.48
N ILE A 17 -28.27 -17.45 26.25
CA ILE A 17 -28.39 -16.42 27.29
C ILE A 17 -29.82 -16.36 27.85
N GLN A 18 -30.83 -16.47 26.97
CA GLN A 18 -32.24 -16.40 27.35
C GLN A 18 -32.71 -17.66 28.10
N PHE A 19 -32.18 -18.84 27.75
CA PHE A 19 -32.56 -20.11 28.38
C PHE A 19 -31.92 -20.36 29.75
N ALA A 20 -30.91 -19.58 30.17
CA ALA A 20 -30.22 -19.80 31.44
C ALA A 20 -31.13 -19.55 32.65
N GLU A 21 -31.40 -20.54 33.50
CA GLU A 21 -32.28 -20.38 34.66
C GLU A 21 -31.54 -20.17 35.98
N GLN A 22 -30.39 -20.84 36.17
CA GLN A 22 -29.65 -20.88 37.42
C GLN A 22 -28.28 -20.22 37.31
N ARG A 23 -27.56 -20.45 36.21
CA ARG A 23 -26.18 -19.98 36.00
C ARG A 23 -25.97 -19.51 34.57
N LEU A 24 -25.37 -18.34 34.43
CA LEU A 24 -24.92 -17.80 33.16
C LEU A 24 -23.47 -17.31 33.27
N VAL A 25 -22.56 -17.90 32.49
CA VAL A 25 -21.18 -17.38 32.36
C VAL A 25 -20.91 -17.07 30.89
N VAL A 26 -20.58 -15.83 30.59
CA VAL A 26 -20.23 -15.40 29.23
C VAL A 26 -18.86 -14.75 29.22
N ALA A 27 -17.95 -15.30 28.42
CA ALA A 27 -16.62 -14.77 28.20
C ALA A 27 -16.34 -14.66 26.70
N ALA A 28 -15.97 -13.47 26.21
CA ALA A 28 -15.58 -13.28 24.82
C ALA A 28 -14.63 -12.07 24.70
N PRO A 29 -13.90 -11.90 23.59
CA PRO A 29 -13.07 -10.71 23.37
C PRO A 29 -13.93 -9.44 23.42
N ALA A 30 -15.02 -9.42 22.66
CA ALA A 30 -16.04 -8.38 22.66
C ALA A 30 -17.38 -8.98 22.21
N PHE A 31 -18.45 -8.19 22.29
CA PHE A 31 -19.80 -8.60 21.92
C PHE A 31 -20.33 -7.77 20.75
N SER A 32 -21.27 -8.33 20.00
CA SER A 32 -22.18 -7.54 19.17
C SER A 32 -23.17 -6.79 20.05
N LEU A 33 -23.85 -5.79 19.47
CA LEU A 33 -24.86 -5.04 20.22
C LEU A 33 -26.01 -5.94 20.67
N ALA A 34 -26.49 -6.83 19.80
CA ALA A 34 -27.61 -7.74 20.10
C ALA A 34 -27.29 -8.69 21.27
N VAL A 35 -26.08 -9.26 21.30
CA VAL A 35 -25.64 -10.12 22.42
C VAL A 35 -25.52 -9.31 23.72
N ALA A 36 -24.99 -8.08 23.65
CA ALA A 36 -24.88 -7.22 24.83
C ALA A 36 -26.24 -6.79 25.40
N GLU A 37 -27.22 -6.54 24.55
CA GLU A 37 -28.60 -6.23 24.96
C GLU A 37 -29.26 -7.43 25.64
N ALA A 38 -29.11 -8.64 25.08
CA ALA A 38 -29.62 -9.85 25.72
C ALA A 38 -29.00 -10.09 27.10
N LEU A 39 -27.69 -9.87 27.25
CA LEU A 39 -27.02 -9.94 28.56
C LEU A 39 -27.54 -8.88 29.54
N ALA A 40 -27.73 -7.64 29.07
CA ALA A 40 -28.23 -6.54 29.87
C ALA A 40 -29.64 -6.82 30.43
N GLU A 41 -30.53 -7.42 29.65
CA GLU A 41 -31.87 -7.80 30.10
C GLU A 41 -31.82 -8.81 31.26
N ARG A 42 -30.95 -9.83 31.14
CA ARG A 42 -30.79 -10.89 32.15
C ARG A 42 -30.19 -10.38 33.46
N MET A 43 -29.56 -9.21 33.50
CA MET A 43 -29.06 -8.62 34.77
C MET A 43 -30.20 -8.31 35.75
N SER A 44 -31.42 -8.09 35.26
CA SER A 44 -32.59 -7.85 36.13
C SER A 44 -33.07 -9.09 36.89
N ASP A 45 -32.60 -10.28 36.50
CA ASP A 45 -32.91 -11.55 37.16
C ASP A 45 -32.02 -11.83 38.39
N LEU A 46 -31.08 -10.94 38.68
CA LEU A 46 -30.24 -11.02 39.88
C LEU A 46 -31.10 -10.84 41.15
N PRO A 47 -30.83 -11.60 42.23
CA PRO A 47 -29.76 -12.59 42.40
C PRO A 47 -30.18 -14.03 42.05
N LYS A 48 -31.35 -14.25 41.42
CA LYS A 48 -31.85 -15.61 41.14
C LYS A 48 -30.99 -16.33 40.11
N LEU A 49 -30.44 -15.58 39.15
CA LEU A 49 -29.51 -16.08 38.14
C LEU A 49 -28.07 -15.76 38.57
N ALA A 50 -27.22 -16.77 38.75
CA ALA A 50 -25.80 -16.55 39.01
C ALA A 50 -25.07 -16.15 37.72
N MET A 51 -24.80 -14.85 37.56
CA MET A 51 -24.25 -14.31 36.32
C MET A 51 -22.77 -13.91 36.44
N THR A 52 -21.96 -14.25 35.44
CA THR A 52 -20.58 -13.79 35.24
C THR A 52 -20.38 -13.34 33.80
N ILE A 53 -19.86 -12.12 33.60
CA ILE A 53 -19.55 -11.58 32.27
C ILE A 53 -18.10 -11.12 32.24
N ILE A 54 -17.32 -11.69 31.31
CA ILE A 54 -15.90 -11.43 31.12
C ILE A 54 -15.69 -10.90 29.69
N LEU A 55 -15.00 -9.77 29.56
CA LEU A 55 -14.64 -9.21 28.25
C LEU A 55 -13.22 -8.65 28.21
N ASP A 56 -12.70 -8.39 27.01
CA ASP A 56 -11.46 -7.64 26.84
C ASP A 56 -11.79 -6.17 26.58
N ALA A 57 -11.26 -5.26 27.42
CA ALA A 57 -11.44 -3.82 27.22
C ALA A 57 -10.29 -3.19 26.43
N ASP A 58 -9.47 -3.97 25.72
CA ASP A 58 -8.50 -3.45 24.75
C ASP A 58 -9.20 -2.87 23.50
N PRO A 59 -9.01 -1.56 23.19
CA PRO A 59 -9.49 -0.95 21.95
C PRO A 59 -9.16 -1.73 20.67
N GLU A 60 -8.02 -2.41 20.63
CA GLU A 60 -7.59 -3.18 19.46
C GLU A 60 -8.56 -4.32 19.13
N VAL A 61 -9.26 -4.89 20.11
CA VAL A 61 -10.26 -5.94 19.89
C VAL A 61 -11.41 -5.44 19.01
N TYR A 62 -11.86 -4.21 19.25
CA TYR A 62 -12.90 -3.54 18.45
C TYR A 62 -12.38 -3.16 17.06
N ARG A 63 -11.13 -2.68 16.94
CA ARG A 63 -10.50 -2.37 15.64
C ARG A 63 -10.30 -3.61 14.78
N MET A 64 -10.01 -4.74 15.41
CA MET A 64 -9.93 -6.05 14.77
C MET A 64 -11.31 -6.61 14.41
N GLY A 65 -12.41 -5.96 14.76
CA GLY A 65 -13.76 -6.36 14.38
C GLY A 65 -14.32 -7.54 15.20
N TYR A 66 -13.85 -7.75 16.43
CA TYR A 66 -14.41 -8.81 17.30
C TYR A 66 -15.69 -8.38 18.04
N GLY A 67 -16.06 -7.11 17.99
CA GLY A 67 -17.30 -6.62 18.59
C GLY A 67 -17.54 -5.15 18.31
N GLU A 68 -18.63 -4.63 18.84
CA GLU A 68 -19.11 -3.28 18.57
C GLU A 68 -18.88 -2.34 19.76
N VAL A 69 -18.49 -1.10 19.47
CA VAL A 69 -18.27 -0.08 20.52
C VAL A 69 -19.57 0.21 21.28
N ALA A 70 -20.71 0.20 20.57
CA ALA A 70 -22.04 0.37 21.15
C ALA A 70 -22.40 -0.74 22.16
N ALA A 71 -21.92 -1.96 21.95
CA ALA A 71 -22.14 -3.09 22.86
C ALA A 71 -21.48 -2.85 24.23
N LEU A 72 -20.26 -2.31 24.25
CA LEU A 72 -19.54 -1.96 25.48
C LEU A 72 -20.27 -0.84 26.25
N GLU A 73 -20.81 0.14 25.53
CA GLU A 73 -21.60 1.22 26.11
C GLU A 73 -22.89 0.70 26.75
N SER A 74 -23.63 -0.14 26.01
CA SER A 74 -24.90 -0.74 26.42
C SER A 74 -24.73 -1.61 27.69
N ILE A 75 -23.79 -2.56 27.66
CA ILE A 75 -23.62 -3.51 28.76
C ILE A 75 -23.10 -2.83 30.04
N ARG A 76 -22.28 -1.78 29.90
CA ARG A 76 -21.83 -0.98 31.05
C ARG A 76 -22.99 -0.20 31.66
N ALA A 77 -23.85 0.41 30.85
CA ALA A 77 -24.98 1.18 31.35
C ALA A 77 -25.92 0.28 32.17
N ALA A 78 -26.19 -0.93 31.67
CA ALA A 78 -26.96 -1.95 32.39
C ALA A 78 -26.25 -2.40 33.68
N ALA A 79 -24.95 -2.69 33.61
CA ALA A 79 -24.20 -3.13 34.78
C ALA A 79 -24.15 -2.07 35.90
N ALA A 80 -24.02 -0.79 35.54
CA ALA A 80 -24.07 0.32 36.49
C ALA A 80 -25.45 0.46 37.16
N LYS A 81 -26.53 0.24 36.39
CA LYS A 81 -27.91 0.33 36.89
C LYS A 81 -28.22 -0.78 37.91
N GLU A 82 -27.84 -2.01 37.60
CA GLU A 82 -28.12 -3.18 38.44
C GLU A 82 -27.01 -3.46 39.47
N SER A 83 -26.02 -2.56 39.61
CA SER A 83 -24.83 -2.74 40.46
C SER A 83 -24.08 -4.05 40.19
N PHE A 84 -24.10 -4.49 38.94
CA PHE A 84 -23.44 -5.70 38.48
C PHE A 84 -21.95 -5.45 38.20
N ARG A 85 -21.11 -6.41 38.59
CA ARG A 85 -19.66 -6.32 38.40
C ARG A 85 -19.24 -7.02 37.10
N LEU A 86 -18.89 -6.23 36.09
CA LEU A 86 -18.21 -6.73 34.89
C LEU A 86 -16.76 -7.14 35.21
N GLN A 87 -16.31 -8.22 34.59
CA GLN A 87 -14.96 -8.75 34.69
C GLN A 87 -14.18 -8.50 33.40
N GLU A 88 -12.86 -8.34 33.54
CA GLU A 88 -11.93 -8.14 32.43
C GLU A 88 -10.96 -9.32 32.34
N GLN A 89 -10.71 -9.78 31.11
CA GLN A 89 -9.62 -10.69 30.80
C GLN A 89 -8.90 -10.19 29.55
N ALA A 90 -7.78 -9.49 29.77
CA ALA A 90 -6.93 -9.05 28.67
C ALA A 90 -6.46 -10.23 27.82
N GLY A 91 -6.57 -10.10 26.50
CA GLY A 91 -6.08 -11.07 25.54
C GLY A 91 -6.93 -12.33 25.39
N ILE A 92 -8.17 -12.37 25.90
CA ILE A 92 -9.08 -13.49 25.61
C ILE A 92 -9.39 -13.52 24.11
N ARG A 93 -9.26 -14.71 23.48
CA ARG A 93 -9.46 -14.94 22.04
C ARG A 93 -10.43 -16.08 21.74
N ILE A 94 -11.07 -16.59 22.77
CA ILE A 94 -12.10 -17.62 22.69
C ILE A 94 -13.41 -17.03 23.20
N GLY A 95 -14.51 -17.56 22.70
CA GLY A 95 -15.84 -17.35 23.22
C GLY A 95 -16.25 -18.54 24.09
N LEU A 96 -16.92 -18.26 25.20
CA LEU A 96 -17.44 -19.23 26.14
C LEU A 96 -18.81 -18.72 26.61
N VAL A 97 -19.84 -19.55 26.43
CA VAL A 97 -21.19 -19.31 26.99
C VAL A 97 -21.58 -20.55 27.76
N ILE A 98 -21.77 -20.43 29.06
CA ILE A 98 -22.28 -21.47 29.94
C ILE A 98 -23.68 -21.05 30.35
N SER A 99 -24.67 -21.85 29.95
CA SER A 99 -26.08 -21.70 30.29
C SER A 99 -26.49 -22.96 31.06
N ASP A 100 -26.56 -22.85 32.38
CA ASP A 100 -26.76 -23.96 33.32
C ASP A 100 -25.77 -25.12 33.09
N ASP A 101 -26.26 -26.25 32.56
CA ASP A 101 -25.49 -27.47 32.29
C ASP A 101 -24.90 -27.52 30.87
N SER A 102 -25.26 -26.56 30.02
CA SER A 102 -24.84 -26.48 28.62
C SER A 102 -23.72 -25.46 28.42
N THR A 103 -22.67 -25.85 27.72
CA THR A 103 -21.54 -24.97 27.39
C THR A 103 -21.32 -24.90 25.89
N LEU A 104 -21.23 -23.68 25.36
CA LEU A 104 -20.75 -23.39 24.01
C LEU A 104 -19.35 -22.76 24.10
N VAL A 105 -18.35 -23.45 23.54
CA VAL A 105 -17.02 -22.89 23.32
C VAL A 105 -16.86 -22.59 21.85
N TYR A 106 -16.45 -21.38 21.48
CA TYR A 106 -16.32 -20.98 20.08
C TYR A 106 -15.08 -20.13 19.80
N ALA A 107 -14.70 -20.08 18.53
CA ALA A 107 -13.70 -19.16 18.01
C ALA A 107 -14.42 -17.94 17.42
N PRO A 108 -14.37 -16.76 18.06
CA PRO A 108 -14.96 -15.54 17.54
C PRO A 108 -14.35 -15.19 16.18
N ILE A 109 -15.20 -14.87 15.21
CA ILE A 109 -14.76 -14.51 13.86
C ILE A 109 -14.76 -13.00 13.75
N SER A 110 -13.65 -12.44 13.26
CA SER A 110 -13.55 -11.00 12.99
C SER A 110 -14.55 -10.58 11.91
N SER A 111 -15.36 -9.56 12.23
CA SER A 111 -16.23 -8.89 11.28
C SER A 111 -15.45 -8.14 10.19
N ASN A 112 -14.14 -7.95 10.31
CA ASN A 112 -13.33 -7.41 9.20
C ASN A 112 -13.06 -8.45 8.09
N ILE A 113 -13.34 -9.73 8.36
CA ILE A 113 -13.03 -10.85 7.47
C ILE A 113 -14.31 -11.47 6.90
N GLU A 114 -15.27 -11.81 7.77
CA GLU A 114 -16.50 -12.52 7.38
C GLU A 114 -17.70 -11.90 8.11
N ALA A 115 -18.87 -11.84 7.46
CA ALA A 115 -20.14 -11.59 8.15
C ALA A 115 -20.47 -12.90 8.87
N GLY A 116 -20.59 -12.86 10.21
CA GLY A 116 -20.56 -14.03 11.09
C GLY A 116 -21.27 -15.30 10.58
N SER A 117 -20.81 -16.46 11.03
CA SER A 117 -21.32 -17.75 10.57
C SER A 117 -22.81 -17.93 10.88
N THR A 118 -23.69 -17.69 9.91
CA THR A 118 -25.14 -17.96 9.98
C THR A 118 -25.53 -19.32 9.42
N SER A 119 -24.55 -20.09 8.94
CA SER A 119 -24.75 -21.41 8.31
C SER A 119 -24.09 -22.49 9.16
N SER A 120 -24.84 -23.56 9.42
CA SER A 120 -24.36 -24.77 10.08
C SER A 120 -23.28 -25.53 9.30
N ASP A 121 -23.02 -25.17 8.04
CA ASP A 121 -21.97 -25.75 7.19
C ASP A 121 -20.57 -25.20 7.51
N LYS A 122 -20.48 -24.17 8.36
CA LYS A 122 -19.21 -23.55 8.80
C LYS A 122 -19.14 -23.49 10.33
N PRO A 123 -18.96 -24.63 11.01
CA PRO A 123 -18.91 -24.64 12.47
C PRO A 123 -17.66 -23.91 12.99
N ASN A 124 -17.85 -23.01 13.95
CA ASN A 124 -16.80 -22.36 14.73
C ASN A 124 -16.96 -22.61 16.24
N GLY A 125 -17.98 -23.40 16.64
CA GLY A 125 -18.31 -23.70 18.02
C GLY A 125 -18.44 -25.19 18.31
N ILE A 126 -18.26 -25.54 19.58
CA ILE A 126 -18.39 -26.88 20.14
C ILE A 126 -19.33 -26.80 21.35
N TYR A 127 -20.38 -27.62 21.33
CA TYR A 127 -21.25 -27.84 22.48
C TYR A 127 -20.68 -28.91 23.40
N LEU A 128 -20.61 -28.60 24.68
CA LEU A 128 -20.11 -29.45 25.77
C LEU A 128 -21.16 -29.48 26.90
N ASP A 129 -21.22 -30.60 27.63
CA ASP A 129 -22.12 -30.79 28.76
C ASP A 129 -21.45 -31.54 29.93
N GLY A 130 -22.17 -31.67 31.04
CA GLY A 130 -21.79 -32.48 32.19
C GLY A 130 -20.54 -31.98 32.93
N ALA A 131 -19.62 -32.89 33.25
CA ALA A 131 -18.46 -32.60 34.11
C ALA A 131 -17.53 -31.51 33.55
N VAL A 132 -17.50 -31.34 32.21
CA VAL A 132 -16.70 -30.29 31.58
C VAL A 132 -17.34 -28.91 31.78
N THR A 133 -18.67 -28.82 31.72
CA THR A 133 -19.41 -27.59 32.03
C THR A 133 -19.11 -27.12 33.46
N GLU A 134 -19.17 -28.02 34.44
CA GLU A 134 -18.83 -27.68 35.82
C GLU A 134 -17.39 -27.18 35.94
N MET A 135 -16.41 -27.91 35.41
CA MET A 135 -15.01 -27.49 35.43
C MET A 135 -14.84 -26.08 34.84
N LEU A 136 -15.43 -25.80 33.67
CA LEU A 136 -15.30 -24.50 33.02
C LEU A 136 -15.95 -23.39 33.84
N ALA A 137 -17.16 -23.64 34.37
CA ALA A 137 -17.87 -22.69 35.21
C ALA A 137 -17.08 -22.32 36.47
N GLU A 138 -16.48 -23.30 37.15
CA GLU A 138 -15.63 -23.05 38.32
C GLU A 138 -14.43 -22.18 37.98
N LYS A 139 -13.75 -22.47 36.86
CA LYS A 139 -12.56 -21.76 36.42
C LYS A 139 -12.85 -20.37 35.85
N SER A 140 -14.06 -20.09 35.39
CA SER A 140 -14.45 -18.75 34.91
C SER A 140 -15.14 -17.90 35.98
N ALA A 141 -16.07 -18.47 36.76
CA ALA A 141 -16.85 -17.73 37.75
C ALA A 141 -16.15 -17.62 39.12
N GLY A 142 -15.18 -18.50 39.40
CA GLY A 142 -14.49 -18.54 40.69
C GLY A 142 -15.36 -19.05 41.84
N ILE A 143 -16.36 -19.88 41.53
CA ILE A 143 -17.27 -20.50 42.50
C ILE A 143 -17.40 -21.98 42.16
N ASP A 144 -17.24 -22.85 43.15
CA ASP A 144 -17.41 -24.31 42.98
C ASP A 144 -18.88 -24.74 42.95
N VAL A 145 -19.14 -26.01 42.64
CA VAL A 145 -20.51 -26.60 42.63
C VAL A 145 -21.23 -26.47 43.98
N GLN A 146 -20.51 -26.21 45.08
CA GLN A 146 -21.02 -26.07 46.44
C GLN A 146 -21.20 -24.59 46.85
N GLY A 147 -21.01 -23.66 45.90
CA GLY A 147 -21.12 -22.23 46.14
C GLY A 147 -19.93 -21.62 46.89
N GLN A 148 -18.81 -22.34 47.03
CA GLN A 148 -17.62 -21.85 47.71
C GLN A 148 -16.68 -21.10 46.75
N PRO A 149 -16.05 -20.01 47.20
CA PRO A 149 -15.12 -19.26 46.38
C PRO A 149 -13.87 -20.10 46.07
N VAL A 150 -13.59 -20.26 44.78
CA VAL A 150 -12.38 -20.90 44.25
C VAL A 150 -11.61 -19.92 43.36
N LYS A 151 -10.33 -20.20 43.12
CA LYS A 151 -9.51 -19.34 42.27
C LYS A 151 -9.93 -19.50 40.80
N ALA A 152 -10.52 -18.45 40.23
CA ALA A 152 -10.77 -18.35 38.80
C ALA A 152 -9.43 -18.28 38.01
N GLU A 153 -9.42 -18.84 36.81
CA GLU A 153 -8.28 -18.79 35.88
C GLU A 153 -8.35 -17.59 34.94
N ILE A 154 -9.57 -17.13 34.61
CA ILE A 154 -9.84 -15.95 33.78
C ILE A 154 -10.81 -14.99 34.49
N GLY A 155 -10.83 -13.71 34.09
CA GLY A 155 -11.81 -12.74 34.61
C GLY A 155 -11.56 -12.27 36.05
N ASN A 156 -10.36 -12.51 36.58
CA ASN A 156 -10.01 -12.13 37.96
C ASN A 156 -10.03 -10.60 38.19
N GLU A 157 -9.85 -9.81 37.12
CA GLU A 157 -9.81 -8.36 37.18
C GLU A 157 -11.23 -7.77 37.05
N SER A 158 -11.53 -6.75 37.85
CA SER A 158 -12.77 -6.00 37.66
C SER A 158 -12.59 -5.04 36.49
N LEU A 159 -13.55 -5.02 35.57
CA LEU A 159 -13.58 -3.99 34.54
C LEU A 159 -13.96 -2.65 35.18
N SER A 160 -12.95 -1.81 35.44
CA SER A 160 -13.14 -0.54 36.13
C SER A 160 -13.77 0.53 35.23
N ALA A 161 -14.52 1.47 35.83
CA ALA A 161 -15.09 2.60 35.09
C ALA A 161 -14.01 3.45 34.40
N ALA A 162 -12.83 3.60 35.04
CA ALA A 162 -11.69 4.31 34.47
C ALA A 162 -11.13 3.60 33.23
N ARG A 163 -11.02 2.27 33.27
CA ARG A 163 -10.57 1.47 32.12
C ARG A 163 -11.51 1.61 30.94
N VAL A 164 -12.82 1.47 31.16
CA VAL A 164 -13.82 1.63 30.08
C VAL A 164 -13.79 3.04 29.50
N ALA A 165 -13.69 4.08 30.35
CA ALA A 165 -13.60 5.46 29.87
C ALA A 165 -12.35 5.70 29.01
N ALA A 166 -11.20 5.12 29.39
CA ALA A 166 -9.98 5.18 28.59
C ALA A 166 -10.15 4.47 27.24
N THR A 167 -10.72 3.25 27.23
CA THR A 167 -11.01 2.49 26.01
C THR A 167 -11.97 3.24 25.09
N GLN A 168 -13.03 3.83 25.62
CA GLN A 168 -13.99 4.62 24.84
C GLN A 168 -13.37 5.89 24.27
N GLN A 169 -12.51 6.58 25.03
CA GLN A 169 -11.81 7.76 24.54
C GLN A 169 -10.85 7.39 23.41
N ASP A 170 -10.09 6.31 23.57
CA ASP A 170 -9.17 5.80 22.54
C ASP A 170 -9.90 5.40 21.24
N LEU A 171 -11.06 4.76 21.37
CA LEU A 171 -11.93 4.42 20.22
C LEU A 171 -12.60 5.64 19.59
N LYS A 172 -12.80 6.75 20.33
CA LYS A 172 -13.28 8.01 19.75
C LYS A 172 -12.17 8.73 18.99
N ASP A 173 -10.95 8.73 19.54
CA ASP A 173 -9.79 9.40 18.94
C ASP A 173 -9.27 8.62 17.72
N THR A 174 -9.33 7.29 17.78
CA THR A 174 -8.92 6.38 16.69
C THR A 174 -10.00 5.30 16.47
N PRO A 175 -11.07 5.62 15.72
CA PRO A 175 -12.19 4.71 15.53
C PRO A 175 -11.84 3.49 14.68
N PRO A 176 -12.48 2.33 14.93
CA PRO A 176 -12.44 1.19 14.03
C PRO A 176 -12.83 1.57 12.61
N LEU A 177 -12.18 0.95 11.62
CA LEU A 177 -12.56 1.12 10.23
C LEU A 177 -13.92 0.46 9.98
N PRO A 178 -14.76 1.01 9.07
CA PRO A 178 -16.00 0.35 8.70
C PRO A 178 -15.74 -1.06 8.17
N VAL A 179 -16.41 -2.04 8.76
CA VAL A 179 -16.18 -3.48 8.51
C VAL A 179 -16.36 -3.84 7.03
N ASP A 180 -17.37 -3.27 6.37
CA ASP A 180 -17.70 -3.56 4.96
C ASP A 180 -16.61 -3.05 4.01
N LEU A 181 -16.08 -1.86 4.31
CA LEU A 181 -14.99 -1.28 3.53
C LEU A 181 -13.68 -2.02 3.79
N THR A 182 -13.44 -2.48 5.02
CA THR A 182 -12.26 -3.28 5.37
C THR A 182 -12.28 -4.64 4.66
N ARG A 183 -13.43 -5.32 4.63
CA ARG A 183 -13.62 -6.55 3.84
C ARG A 183 -13.35 -6.31 2.36
N LYS A 184 -13.97 -5.28 1.76
CA LYS A 184 -13.72 -4.90 0.36
C LYS A 184 -12.23 -4.64 0.11
N LEU A 185 -11.59 -3.87 0.99
CA LEU A 185 -10.16 -3.53 0.87
C LEU A 185 -9.29 -4.78 0.85
N ASN A 186 -9.48 -5.70 1.80
CA ASN A 186 -8.75 -6.96 1.89
C ASN A 186 -8.90 -7.80 0.63
N VAL A 187 -10.08 -7.79 0.01
CA VAL A 187 -10.33 -8.47 -1.26
C VAL A 187 -9.55 -7.81 -2.40
N PHE A 188 -9.65 -6.48 -2.56
CA PHE A 188 -9.02 -5.78 -3.69
C PHE A 188 -7.50 -5.67 -3.58
N ILE A 189 -6.94 -5.40 -2.40
CA ILE A 189 -5.49 -5.28 -2.19
C ILE A 189 -4.75 -6.56 -2.59
N THR A 190 -5.38 -7.74 -2.51
CA THR A 190 -4.77 -9.01 -2.95
C THR A 190 -4.79 -9.22 -4.46
N ARG A 191 -5.54 -8.40 -5.21
CA ARG A 191 -5.74 -8.55 -6.66
C ARG A 191 -5.13 -7.43 -7.48
N VAL A 192 -5.10 -6.22 -6.95
CA VAL A 192 -4.73 -5.01 -7.70
C VAL A 192 -3.81 -4.12 -6.89
N GLN A 193 -3.00 -3.33 -7.60
CA GLN A 193 -2.09 -2.35 -7.00
C GLN A 193 -1.89 -1.19 -7.98
N TYR A 194 -1.72 0.03 -7.49
CA TYR A 194 -1.27 1.14 -8.32
C TYR A 194 0.22 0.97 -8.65
N VAL A 195 0.60 1.40 -9.86
CA VAL A 195 1.99 1.37 -10.33
C VAL A 195 2.36 2.68 -11.01
N GLU A 196 3.48 3.25 -10.58
CA GLU A 196 4.09 4.42 -11.20
C GLU A 196 5.49 4.06 -11.70
N LEU A 197 5.69 4.08 -13.02
CA LEU A 197 6.99 3.93 -13.65
C LEU A 197 7.55 5.29 -14.05
N LYS A 198 8.66 5.67 -13.40
CA LYS A 198 9.46 6.84 -13.74
C LYS A 198 10.72 6.36 -14.45
N ALA A 199 11.00 6.94 -15.61
CA ALA A 199 12.22 6.70 -16.35
C ALA A 199 12.76 8.07 -16.79
N LYS A 200 14.01 8.37 -16.43
CA LYS A 200 14.74 9.60 -16.73
C LYS A 200 16.17 9.26 -17.15
N GLY A 201 16.88 10.25 -17.69
CA GLY A 201 18.31 10.14 -18.04
C GLY A 201 18.59 9.54 -19.42
N TYR A 202 17.62 8.93 -20.10
CA TYR A 202 17.85 8.38 -21.45
C TYR A 202 17.70 9.38 -22.60
N GLN A 203 17.33 10.64 -22.32
CA GLN A 203 17.22 11.71 -23.32
C GLN A 203 18.40 12.67 -23.21
N ILE A 204 18.97 13.07 -24.34
CA ILE A 204 20.04 14.08 -24.38
C ILE A 204 19.40 15.47 -24.35
N SER A 205 19.72 16.26 -23.32
CA SER A 205 19.31 17.67 -23.30
C SER A 205 20.21 18.46 -24.25
N ARG A 206 19.65 18.95 -25.36
CA ARG A 206 20.35 19.83 -26.32
C ARG A 206 20.14 21.28 -25.95
N ARG A 207 21.21 22.03 -25.69
CA ARG A 207 21.17 23.47 -25.41
C ARG A 207 22.02 24.24 -26.42
N ARG A 208 21.61 25.46 -26.77
CA ARG A 208 22.45 26.37 -27.55
C ARG A 208 23.40 27.08 -26.59
N ALA A 209 24.71 27.05 -26.88
CA ALA A 209 25.70 27.84 -26.17
C ALA A 209 26.30 28.88 -27.12
N GLU A 210 26.42 30.12 -26.64
CA GLU A 210 27.11 31.19 -27.37
C GLU A 210 28.63 31.05 -27.20
N LEU A 211 29.38 31.29 -28.28
CA LEU A 211 30.84 31.29 -28.26
C LEU A 211 31.38 32.44 -27.37
N PRO A 212 32.41 32.20 -26.53
CA PRO A 212 33.02 33.24 -25.72
C PRO A 212 33.61 34.38 -26.56
N LYS A 213 33.59 35.59 -26.00
CA LYS A 213 34.07 36.82 -26.67
C LYS A 213 35.53 36.76 -27.12
N GLU A 214 36.34 35.91 -26.49
CA GLU A 214 37.76 35.70 -26.81
C GLU A 214 37.98 35.04 -28.18
N PHE A 215 36.95 34.39 -28.74
CA PHE A 215 36.97 33.83 -30.08
C PHE A 215 36.49 34.83 -31.15
N PHE A 216 35.96 35.99 -30.73
CA PHE A 216 35.60 37.11 -31.61
C PHE A 216 36.70 38.17 -31.58
N GLY A 217 37.56 38.19 -32.60
CA GLY A 217 38.18 39.45 -33.02
C GLY A 217 37.14 40.30 -33.72
N MET A 218 37.15 41.61 -33.42
CA MET A 218 36.20 42.66 -33.84
C MET A 218 35.33 42.34 -35.08
N ASP A 219 34.02 42.33 -34.85
CA ASP A 219 32.90 42.57 -35.77
C ASP A 219 32.92 41.91 -37.16
N SER A 220 32.49 40.64 -37.21
CA SER A 220 31.73 40.16 -38.38
C SER A 220 30.74 39.07 -37.98
N ASP A 221 29.45 39.38 -38.06
CA ASP A 221 28.36 38.41 -37.83
C ASP A 221 28.41 37.25 -38.85
N ASP A 222 28.94 37.48 -40.06
CA ASP A 222 29.26 36.46 -41.05
C ASP A 222 30.27 35.40 -40.55
N LEU A 223 31.25 35.81 -39.76
CA LEU A 223 32.22 34.89 -39.18
C LEU A 223 31.57 34.07 -38.06
N LYS A 224 30.65 34.66 -37.30
CA LYS A 224 29.86 33.94 -36.28
C LYS A 224 28.97 32.88 -36.92
N GLU A 225 28.26 33.19 -37.99
CA GLU A 225 27.40 32.23 -38.70
C GLU A 225 28.22 31.12 -39.38
N ARG A 226 29.35 31.47 -40.01
CA ARG A 226 30.24 30.48 -40.63
C ARG A 226 30.92 29.56 -39.63
N ILE A 227 31.35 30.08 -38.49
CA ILE A 227 31.95 29.29 -37.41
C ILE A 227 30.88 28.41 -36.75
N THR A 228 29.69 28.94 -36.49
CA THR A 228 28.56 28.16 -35.93
C THR A 228 28.04 27.10 -36.90
N GLY A 229 28.16 27.32 -38.22
CA GLY A 229 27.81 26.35 -39.26
C GLY A 229 28.90 25.32 -39.58
N ARG A 230 30.18 25.65 -39.36
CA ARG A 230 31.33 24.73 -39.57
C ARG A 230 31.64 23.87 -38.36
N ILE A 231 31.52 24.45 -37.17
CA ILE A 231 31.54 23.73 -35.92
C ILE A 231 30.13 23.16 -35.77
N GLY A 232 29.84 22.08 -36.52
CA GLY A 232 28.54 21.42 -36.52
C GLY A 232 28.05 21.19 -35.08
N THR A 233 26.73 21.11 -34.87
CA THR A 233 26.28 20.79 -33.51
C THR A 233 26.91 19.44 -33.14
N PRO A 234 27.56 19.30 -31.97
CA PRO A 234 28.34 18.09 -31.62
C PRO A 234 27.52 16.79 -31.59
N LEU A 235 26.22 16.86 -31.91
CA LEU A 235 25.22 15.81 -31.81
C LEU A 235 24.56 15.49 -33.17
N ASP A 236 24.90 16.21 -34.25
CA ASP A 236 24.41 15.87 -35.60
C ASP A 236 25.01 14.54 -36.03
N GLY A 237 24.22 13.46 -35.92
CA GLY A 237 24.64 12.11 -36.29
C GLY A 237 24.70 11.09 -35.15
N ILE A 238 24.24 11.43 -33.93
CA ILE A 238 23.90 10.40 -32.94
C ILE A 238 22.60 9.72 -33.42
N GLY A 239 22.78 8.73 -34.29
CA GLY A 239 21.72 7.87 -34.78
C GLY A 239 21.41 6.76 -33.77
N LYS A 240 21.05 5.59 -34.28
CA LYS A 240 20.87 4.41 -33.45
C LYS A 240 22.23 3.91 -32.94
N LEU A 241 22.26 3.46 -31.70
CA LEU A 241 23.42 2.84 -31.07
C LEU A 241 23.16 1.35 -30.91
N ASP A 242 24.08 0.53 -31.38
CA ASP A 242 24.00 -0.91 -31.19
C ASP A 242 24.50 -1.24 -29.78
N VAL A 243 23.61 -1.82 -28.98
CA VAL A 243 23.86 -2.19 -27.59
C VAL A 243 23.66 -3.69 -27.41
N GLU A 244 24.48 -4.27 -26.54
CA GLU A 244 24.37 -5.67 -26.16
C GLU A 244 24.00 -5.72 -24.68
N ILE A 245 22.89 -6.40 -24.37
CA ILE A 245 22.44 -6.60 -23.01
C ILE A 245 22.43 -8.09 -22.69
N THR A 246 22.77 -8.44 -21.46
CA THR A 246 22.68 -9.82 -20.97
C THR A 246 21.78 -9.86 -19.74
N ILE A 247 20.75 -10.70 -19.79
CA ILE A 247 19.77 -10.89 -18.70
C ILE A 247 19.66 -12.39 -18.43
N GLY A 248 20.15 -12.81 -17.27
CA GLY A 248 20.35 -14.24 -17.00
C GLY A 248 21.34 -14.84 -18.00
N GLU A 249 20.93 -15.88 -18.71
CA GLU A 249 21.75 -16.57 -19.73
C GLU A 249 21.50 -16.08 -21.16
N LYS A 250 20.63 -15.08 -21.35
CA LYS A 250 20.25 -14.59 -22.68
C LYS A 250 20.95 -13.28 -22.99
N THR A 251 21.57 -13.22 -24.15
CA THR A 251 22.19 -12.02 -24.71
C THR A 251 21.36 -11.51 -25.88
N GLU A 252 21.00 -10.23 -25.85
CA GLU A 252 20.26 -9.55 -26.91
C GLU A 252 21.09 -8.42 -27.50
N LYS A 253 21.15 -8.34 -28.83
CA LYS A 253 21.75 -7.23 -29.56
C LYS A 253 20.63 -6.36 -30.11
N LEU A 254 20.62 -5.09 -29.72
CA LEU A 254 19.54 -4.16 -30.01
C LEU A 254 20.11 -2.89 -30.61
N SER A 255 19.42 -2.34 -31.62
CA SER A 255 19.76 -1.03 -32.17
C SER A 255 18.81 0.00 -31.56
N VAL A 256 19.32 0.78 -30.60
CA VAL A 256 18.54 1.58 -29.66
C VAL A 256 18.72 3.07 -29.93
N ASP A 257 17.60 3.80 -29.91
CA ASP A 257 17.55 5.25 -29.88
C ASP A 257 16.51 5.73 -28.84
N GLU A 258 16.40 7.04 -28.63
CA GLU A 258 15.44 7.60 -27.67
C GLU A 258 13.98 7.21 -27.99
N LYS A 259 13.64 7.05 -29.28
CA LYS A 259 12.28 6.66 -29.72
C LYS A 259 11.99 5.19 -29.40
N PHE A 260 12.97 4.31 -29.55
CA PHE A 260 12.89 2.92 -29.16
C PHE A 260 12.63 2.81 -27.66
N LEU A 261 13.40 3.53 -26.82
CA LEU A 261 13.22 3.48 -25.37
C LEU A 261 11.85 3.99 -24.93
N GLN A 262 11.35 5.06 -25.55
CA GLN A 262 10.00 5.56 -25.29
C GLN A 262 8.94 4.52 -25.70
N LYS A 263 9.09 3.91 -26.88
CA LYS A 263 8.17 2.88 -27.38
C LYS A 263 8.17 1.64 -26.48
N GLU A 264 9.34 1.14 -26.09
CA GLU A 264 9.50 -0.01 -25.20
C GLU A 264 8.80 0.25 -23.87
N ARG A 265 9.02 1.43 -23.26
CA ARG A 265 8.32 1.85 -22.04
C ARG A 265 6.80 1.82 -22.21
N ASP A 266 6.30 2.39 -23.30
CA ASP A 266 4.87 2.47 -23.58
C ASP A 266 4.25 1.08 -23.82
N GLU A 267 4.99 0.17 -24.45
CA GLU A 267 4.58 -1.22 -24.67
C GLU A 267 4.52 -2.02 -23.36
N ILE A 268 5.53 -1.93 -22.51
CA ILE A 268 5.53 -2.54 -21.16
C ILE A 268 4.31 -2.06 -20.38
N GLN A 269 4.09 -0.74 -20.37
CA GLN A 269 2.94 -0.16 -19.68
C GLN A 269 1.61 -0.61 -20.29
N LYS A 270 1.47 -0.61 -21.61
CA LYS A 270 0.23 -1.00 -22.29
C LYS A 270 -0.12 -2.47 -22.10
N ALA A 271 0.89 -3.35 -22.06
CA ALA A 271 0.69 -4.79 -21.97
C ALA A 271 0.29 -5.25 -20.56
N LEU A 272 0.89 -4.64 -19.52
CA LEU A 272 0.85 -5.17 -18.15
C LEU A 272 0.17 -4.23 -17.14
N THR A 273 -0.23 -3.03 -17.56
CA THR A 273 -0.87 -2.06 -16.67
C THR A 273 -2.04 -1.37 -17.37
N HIS A 274 -3.01 -0.91 -16.60
CA HIS A 274 -4.24 -0.32 -17.09
C HIS A 274 -4.39 1.11 -16.60
N VAL A 275 -4.76 2.02 -17.49
CA VAL A 275 -5.00 3.44 -17.14
C VAL A 275 -6.31 3.57 -16.39
N MET A 276 -6.27 4.23 -15.24
CA MET A 276 -7.45 4.73 -14.55
C MET A 276 -7.55 6.24 -14.73
N ALA A 277 -8.67 6.68 -15.31
CA ALA A 277 -8.90 8.09 -15.58
C ALA A 277 -8.69 8.93 -14.30
N LYS A 278 -7.80 9.93 -14.39
CA LYS A 278 -7.44 10.86 -13.30
C LYS A 278 -6.78 10.23 -12.06
N ARG A 279 -6.50 8.92 -12.04
CA ARG A 279 -5.96 8.20 -10.86
C ARG A 279 -4.65 7.46 -11.10
N GLY A 280 -4.13 7.51 -12.33
CA GLY A 280 -2.85 6.88 -12.68
C GLY A 280 -3.04 5.52 -13.32
N ARG A 281 -2.21 4.54 -12.97
CA ARG A 281 -2.22 3.20 -13.57
C ARG A 281 -2.31 2.12 -12.50
N ILE A 282 -3.08 1.06 -12.80
CA ILE A 282 -3.21 -0.14 -11.98
C ILE A 282 -2.56 -1.32 -12.69
N ILE A 283 -1.94 -2.19 -11.91
CA ILE A 283 -1.47 -3.51 -12.32
C ILE A 283 -2.25 -4.58 -11.55
N LEU A 284 -2.57 -5.69 -12.21
CA LEU A 284 -3.07 -6.88 -11.52
C LEU A 284 -1.90 -7.59 -10.85
N ARG A 285 -2.05 -8.02 -9.59
CA ARG A 285 -0.96 -8.66 -8.84
C ARG A 285 -0.43 -9.93 -9.51
N LYS A 286 -1.25 -10.64 -10.29
CA LYS A 286 -0.82 -11.81 -11.08
C LYS A 286 0.22 -11.45 -12.15
N ASP A 287 0.18 -10.22 -12.67
CA ASP A 287 1.03 -9.77 -13.78
C ASP A 287 2.31 -9.06 -13.26
N ARG A 288 2.42 -8.87 -11.94
CA ARG A 288 3.52 -8.15 -11.30
C ARG A 288 4.88 -8.77 -11.56
N ALA A 289 5.00 -10.09 -11.44
CA ALA A 289 6.28 -10.78 -11.68
C ALA A 289 6.77 -10.57 -13.12
N SER A 290 5.86 -10.63 -14.10
CA SER A 290 6.17 -10.35 -15.51
C SER A 290 6.56 -8.89 -15.74
N PHE A 291 5.89 -7.96 -15.06
CA PHE A 291 6.21 -6.53 -15.14
C PHE A 291 7.59 -6.23 -14.55
N ASP A 292 7.89 -6.74 -13.36
CA ASP A 292 9.20 -6.56 -12.72
C ASP A 292 10.33 -7.10 -13.63
N LEU A 293 10.14 -8.28 -14.25
CA LEU A 293 11.10 -8.82 -15.22
C LEU A 293 11.30 -7.91 -16.44
N GLN A 294 10.23 -7.36 -17.01
CA GLN A 294 10.33 -6.44 -18.15
C GLN A 294 10.98 -5.10 -17.75
N ILE A 295 10.77 -4.63 -16.53
CA ILE A 295 11.43 -3.42 -16.02
C ILE A 295 12.92 -3.64 -15.80
N GLU A 296 13.33 -4.79 -15.26
CA GLU A 296 14.76 -5.13 -15.15
C GLU A 296 15.42 -5.20 -16.53
N ARG A 297 14.73 -5.78 -17.52
CA ARG A 297 15.18 -5.72 -18.90
C ARG A 297 15.30 -4.30 -19.41
N PHE A 298 14.29 -3.48 -19.21
CA PHE A 298 14.31 -2.09 -19.64
C PHE A 298 15.43 -1.26 -18.99
N LYS A 299 15.72 -1.49 -17.69
CA LYS A 299 16.86 -0.89 -16.99
C LYS A 299 18.19 -1.28 -17.63
N ALA A 300 18.38 -2.55 -17.96
CA ALA A 300 19.60 -3.02 -18.63
C ALA A 300 19.78 -2.36 -20.00
N ILE A 301 18.70 -2.22 -20.79
CA ILE A 301 18.74 -1.51 -22.09
C ILE A 301 19.15 -0.05 -21.90
N ILE A 302 18.55 0.67 -20.94
CA ILE A 302 18.90 2.08 -20.67
C ILE A 302 20.36 2.20 -20.22
N ALA A 303 20.84 1.33 -19.33
CA ALA A 303 22.23 1.35 -18.88
C ALA A 303 23.22 1.14 -20.04
N ALA A 304 23.00 0.11 -20.87
CA ALA A 304 23.85 -0.16 -22.03
C ALA A 304 23.78 0.96 -23.08
N TYR A 305 22.59 1.53 -23.32
CA TYR A 305 22.43 2.70 -24.18
C TYR A 305 23.19 3.91 -23.67
N GLN A 306 23.16 4.17 -22.36
CA GLN A 306 23.91 5.30 -21.80
C GLN A 306 25.41 5.12 -21.87
N GLU A 307 25.93 3.91 -21.69
CA GLU A 307 27.35 3.63 -21.84
C GLU A 307 27.81 3.82 -23.29
N ALA A 308 27.06 3.27 -24.24
CA ALA A 308 27.33 3.46 -25.67
C ALA A 308 27.21 4.94 -26.07
N LEU A 309 26.22 5.64 -25.52
CA LEU A 309 26.01 7.07 -25.76
C LEU A 309 27.14 7.90 -25.16
N GLY A 310 27.59 7.60 -23.94
CA GLY A 310 28.73 8.25 -23.30
C GLY A 310 30.00 8.12 -24.15
N SER A 311 30.27 6.92 -24.66
CA SER A 311 31.41 6.67 -25.57
C SER A 311 31.29 7.50 -26.85
N ARG A 312 30.10 7.54 -27.46
CA ARG A 312 29.86 8.33 -28.67
C ARG A 312 29.96 9.85 -28.44
N LEU A 313 29.56 10.31 -27.26
CA LEU A 313 29.69 11.71 -26.86
C LEU A 313 31.15 12.11 -26.65
N GLU A 314 31.99 11.24 -26.08
CA GLU A 314 33.42 11.50 -25.96
C GLU A 314 34.12 11.52 -27.33
N GLU A 315 33.77 10.63 -28.27
CA GLU A 315 34.26 10.71 -29.65
C GLU A 315 33.87 12.04 -30.31
N ALA A 316 32.61 12.46 -30.15
CA ALA A 316 32.13 13.73 -30.67
C ALA A 316 32.84 14.93 -30.01
N ARG A 317 33.18 14.82 -28.72
CA ARG A 317 33.95 15.83 -27.99
C ARG A 317 35.37 15.95 -28.54
N GLU A 318 36.05 14.85 -28.82
CA GLU A 318 37.39 14.89 -29.42
C GLU A 318 37.36 15.50 -30.83
N GLN A 319 36.40 15.10 -31.68
CA GLN A 319 36.23 15.70 -33.01
C GLN A 319 35.92 17.20 -32.93
N PHE A 320 35.11 17.61 -31.94
CA PHE A 320 34.80 19.01 -31.67
C PHE A 320 36.06 19.78 -31.26
N ARG A 321 36.89 19.23 -30.37
CA ARG A 321 38.18 19.81 -29.98
C ARG A 321 39.12 19.96 -31.17
N GLU A 322 39.26 18.93 -32.00
CA GLU A 322 40.12 18.97 -33.20
C GLU A 322 39.66 20.07 -34.16
N SER A 323 38.36 20.16 -34.41
CA SER A 323 37.76 21.21 -35.25
C SER A 323 37.99 22.62 -34.66
N PHE A 324 37.85 22.76 -33.34
CA PHE A 324 38.13 24.01 -32.63
C PHE A 324 39.61 24.43 -32.74
N ILE A 325 40.54 23.48 -32.57
CA ILE A 325 41.97 23.73 -32.71
C ILE A 325 42.29 24.15 -34.15
N ALA A 326 41.78 23.42 -35.15
CA ALA A 326 42.04 23.71 -36.56
C ALA A 326 41.57 25.12 -36.97
N GLU A 327 40.43 25.58 -36.44
CA GLU A 327 39.88 26.90 -36.78
C GLU A 327 40.58 28.05 -36.01
N PHE A 328 40.94 27.86 -34.75
CA PHE A 328 41.37 28.96 -33.87
C PHE A 328 42.87 29.02 -33.55
N LEU A 329 43.64 27.96 -33.78
CA LEU A 329 45.06 27.92 -33.42
C LEU A 329 45.88 29.00 -34.11
N GLU A 330 45.74 29.14 -35.43
CA GLU A 330 46.47 30.16 -36.20
C GLU A 330 46.06 31.59 -35.81
N ARG A 331 44.79 31.77 -35.45
CA ARG A 331 44.28 33.07 -34.97
C ARG A 331 44.87 33.44 -33.60
N TRP A 332 44.97 32.47 -32.69
CA TRP A 332 45.56 32.69 -31.37
C TRP A 332 47.08 32.83 -31.42
N LYS A 333 47.77 32.23 -32.41
CA LYS A 333 49.18 32.53 -32.71
C LYS A 333 49.38 33.99 -33.12
N ALA A 334 48.50 34.51 -33.99
CA ALA A 334 48.58 35.88 -34.50
C ALA A 334 48.13 36.94 -33.47
N ASN A 335 47.14 36.62 -32.63
CA ASN A 335 46.65 37.50 -31.58
C ASN A 335 46.30 36.70 -30.31
N PRO A 336 47.28 36.45 -29.43
CA PRO A 336 47.07 35.68 -28.21
C PRO A 336 46.05 36.35 -27.28
N PRO A 337 45.11 35.61 -26.68
CA PRO A 337 44.18 36.16 -25.69
C PRO A 337 44.92 36.83 -24.52
N ALA A 338 44.33 37.91 -23.96
CA ALA A 338 44.96 38.75 -22.93
C ALA A 338 45.44 37.98 -21.68
N ARG A 339 44.82 36.83 -21.38
CA ARG A 339 45.22 35.91 -20.29
C ARG A 339 46.59 35.25 -20.50
N PHE A 340 47.06 35.15 -21.74
CA PHE A 340 48.38 34.62 -22.09
C PHE A 340 49.47 35.71 -22.14
N GLY A 341 49.09 36.98 -22.36
CA GLY A 341 50.00 38.11 -22.55
C GLY A 341 50.80 38.59 -21.33
N ARG A 342 50.69 37.95 -20.15
CA ARG A 342 51.41 38.35 -18.92
C ARG A 342 52.65 37.48 -18.61
N ARG A 343 53.01 36.51 -19.45
CA ARG A 343 54.09 35.56 -19.16
C ARG A 343 55.44 36.04 -19.69
N ILE A 344 56.46 35.94 -18.83
CA ILE A 344 57.87 36.23 -19.17
C ILE A 344 58.38 35.06 -20.02
N GLY A 345 58.60 35.27 -21.32
CA GLY A 345 59.11 34.26 -22.26
C GLY A 345 58.23 33.97 -23.49
N GLY A 346 57.06 34.59 -23.61
CA GLY A 346 56.09 34.31 -24.67
C GLY A 346 55.18 33.11 -24.33
N THR A 347 54.21 32.81 -25.19
CA THR A 347 53.31 31.66 -25.04
C THR A 347 53.71 30.58 -26.04
N THR A 348 53.85 29.35 -25.57
CA THR A 348 54.15 28.21 -26.45
C THR A 348 52.91 27.79 -27.24
N GLU A 349 53.11 27.18 -28.40
CA GLU A 349 52.01 26.64 -29.20
C GLU A 349 51.20 25.58 -28.43
N GLU A 350 51.88 24.79 -27.60
CA GLU A 350 51.29 23.78 -26.72
C GLU A 350 50.34 24.40 -25.69
N GLU A 351 50.71 25.54 -25.10
CA GLU A 351 49.86 26.27 -24.14
C GLU A 351 48.64 26.91 -24.81
N LEU A 352 48.78 27.43 -26.04
CA LEU A 352 47.64 27.94 -26.81
C LEU A 352 46.68 26.82 -27.16
N ARG A 353 47.18 25.66 -27.59
CA ARG A 353 46.39 24.47 -27.88
C ARG A 353 45.63 23.99 -26.64
N ALA A 354 46.30 23.92 -25.49
CA ALA A 354 45.66 23.55 -24.23
C ALA A 354 44.55 24.53 -23.83
N GLY A 355 44.76 25.84 -24.04
CA GLY A 355 43.73 26.85 -23.79
C GLY A 355 42.50 26.72 -24.70
N ILE A 356 42.69 26.39 -25.98
CA ILE A 356 41.58 26.15 -26.92
C ILE A 356 40.77 24.92 -26.49
N ILE A 357 41.45 23.84 -26.07
CA ILE A 357 40.79 22.62 -25.58
C ILE A 357 39.92 22.91 -24.35
N VAL A 358 40.41 23.69 -23.39
CA VAL A 358 39.65 24.05 -22.18
C VAL A 358 38.37 24.80 -22.54
N GLU A 359 38.44 25.76 -23.47
CA GLU A 359 37.24 26.49 -23.91
C GLU A 359 36.28 25.63 -24.72
N ALA A 360 36.82 24.75 -25.59
CA ALA A 360 36.01 23.79 -26.33
C ALA A 360 35.25 22.86 -25.38
N ASP A 361 35.87 22.40 -24.31
CA ASP A 361 35.24 21.58 -23.27
C ASP A 361 34.17 22.34 -22.48
N ILE A 362 34.44 23.59 -22.10
CA ILE A 362 33.45 24.44 -21.42
C ILE A 362 32.22 24.63 -22.29
N LEU A 363 32.41 24.84 -23.59
CA LEU A 363 31.32 24.98 -24.56
C LEU A 363 30.56 23.67 -24.76
N PHE A 364 31.28 22.56 -24.95
CA PHE A 364 30.67 21.24 -25.14
C PHE A 364 29.79 20.86 -23.95
N ASN A 365 30.27 21.02 -22.72
CA ASN A 365 29.52 20.74 -21.49
C ASN A 365 28.31 21.67 -21.27
N ARG A 366 28.28 22.85 -21.91
CA ARG A 366 27.10 23.73 -21.91
C ARG A 366 26.05 23.29 -22.93
N ILE A 367 26.49 22.73 -24.05
CA ILE A 367 25.63 22.30 -25.18
C ILE A 367 25.00 20.95 -24.88
N VAL A 368 25.78 20.04 -24.30
CA VAL A 368 25.41 18.65 -24.05
C VAL A 368 25.38 18.39 -22.55
N LYS A 369 24.23 17.92 -22.07
CA LYS A 369 24.10 17.36 -20.71
C LYS A 369 23.45 15.99 -20.79
N LEU A 370 24.14 15.00 -20.24
CA LEU A 370 23.62 13.65 -20.02
C LEU A 370 23.38 13.47 -18.51
N ASP A 371 22.13 13.23 -18.13
CA ASP A 371 21.80 12.84 -16.77
C ASP A 371 21.91 11.31 -16.64
N GLY A 372 22.34 10.81 -15.47
CA GLY A 372 22.46 9.36 -15.23
C GLY A 372 21.11 8.62 -15.35
N PRO A 373 21.12 7.29 -15.53
CA PRO A 373 19.92 6.52 -15.80
C PRO A 373 19.13 6.40 -14.51
N ASP A 374 17.91 6.92 -14.48
CA ASP A 374 17.04 6.82 -13.30
C ASP A 374 15.72 6.18 -13.72
N VAL A 375 15.63 4.86 -13.48
CA VAL A 375 14.42 4.08 -13.71
C VAL A 375 13.94 3.55 -12.36
N SER A 376 12.83 4.09 -11.88
CA SER A 376 12.21 3.71 -10.62
C SER A 376 10.75 3.32 -10.81
N VAL A 377 10.34 2.31 -10.06
CA VAL A 377 8.96 1.82 -10.01
C VAL A 377 8.47 1.97 -8.57
N ILE A 378 7.29 2.58 -8.42
CA ILE A 378 6.63 2.74 -7.14
C ILE A 378 5.31 1.98 -7.20
N TYR A 379 5.11 1.11 -6.21
CA TYR A 379 3.86 0.39 -6.01
C TYR A 379 3.11 0.99 -4.83
N LYS A 380 1.80 1.23 -4.99
CA LYS A 380 0.93 1.77 -3.93
C LYS A 380 -0.33 0.93 -3.84
N ASP A 381 -0.73 0.57 -2.63
CA ASP A 381 -1.99 -0.14 -2.43
C ASP A 381 -3.18 0.82 -2.55
N ILE A 382 -4.35 0.25 -2.80
CA ILE A 382 -5.61 1.00 -2.86
C ILE A 382 -5.94 1.49 -1.45
N ALA A 383 -6.43 2.72 -1.34
CA ALA A 383 -6.87 3.28 -0.07
C ALA A 383 -8.33 2.91 0.22
N ILE A 384 -8.72 2.90 1.49
CA ILE A 384 -10.11 2.59 1.87
C ILE A 384 -11.09 3.65 1.35
N GLU A 385 -10.63 4.91 1.22
CA GLU A 385 -11.39 6.02 0.68
C GLU A 385 -11.73 5.85 -0.80
N ASP A 386 -10.85 5.20 -1.58
CA ASP A 386 -11.10 4.90 -2.99
C ASP A 386 -12.33 4.00 -3.15
N LEU A 387 -12.56 3.08 -2.21
CA LEU A 387 -13.66 2.12 -2.26
C LEU A 387 -15.03 2.74 -1.97
N LYS A 388 -15.07 3.96 -1.42
CA LYS A 388 -16.31 4.73 -1.24
C LYS A 388 -16.78 5.39 -2.53
N ASP A 389 -15.90 5.51 -3.53
CA ASP A 389 -16.20 6.19 -4.78
C ASP A 389 -16.73 5.19 -5.83
N GLU A 390 -18.00 5.34 -6.20
CA GLU A 390 -18.64 4.47 -7.20
C GLU A 390 -17.97 4.56 -8.59
N SER A 391 -17.44 5.74 -8.94
CA SER A 391 -16.72 5.93 -10.20
C SER A 391 -15.41 5.15 -10.21
N PHE A 392 -14.74 5.08 -9.05
CA PHE A 392 -13.55 4.26 -8.86
C PHE A 392 -13.89 2.78 -9.01
N MET A 393 -14.93 2.31 -8.32
CA MET A 393 -15.35 0.91 -8.35
C MET A 393 -15.74 0.45 -9.77
N THR A 394 -16.43 1.32 -10.52
CA THR A 394 -16.78 1.06 -11.92
C THR A 394 -15.53 0.96 -12.80
N ALA A 395 -14.61 1.91 -12.66
CA ALA A 395 -13.35 1.90 -13.41
C ALA A 395 -12.47 0.69 -13.05
N LEU A 396 -12.44 0.30 -11.78
CA LEU A 396 -11.71 -0.88 -11.31
C LEU A 396 -12.28 -2.16 -11.92
N ARG A 397 -13.61 -2.30 -11.95
CA ARG A 397 -14.28 -3.44 -12.60
C ARG A 397 -13.91 -3.55 -14.08
N ASP A 398 -13.91 -2.44 -14.81
CA ASP A 398 -13.51 -2.40 -16.22
C ASP A 398 -12.03 -2.78 -16.41
N VAL A 399 -11.14 -2.26 -15.57
CA VAL A 399 -9.71 -2.61 -15.56
C VAL A 399 -9.51 -4.12 -15.36
N MET A 400 -10.17 -4.70 -14.35
CA MET A 400 -10.02 -6.13 -14.04
C MET A 400 -10.63 -7.02 -15.14
N THR A 401 -11.70 -6.55 -15.80
CA THR A 401 -12.27 -7.22 -16.98
C THR A 401 -11.28 -7.20 -18.14
N LYS A 402 -10.69 -6.05 -18.45
CA LYS A 402 -9.67 -5.89 -19.51
C LYS A 402 -8.40 -6.68 -19.25
N GLY A 403 -8.03 -6.84 -17.98
CA GLY A 403 -6.91 -7.68 -17.55
C GLY A 403 -7.22 -9.18 -17.57
N GLY A 404 -8.36 -9.61 -18.12
CA GLY A 404 -8.69 -11.01 -18.36
C GLY A 404 -9.13 -11.79 -17.12
N MET A 405 -9.74 -11.12 -16.13
CA MET A 405 -10.42 -11.83 -15.05
C MET A 405 -11.73 -12.44 -15.57
N LYS A 406 -12.05 -13.67 -15.14
CA LYS A 406 -13.31 -14.33 -15.54
C LYS A 406 -14.49 -13.55 -14.99
N LYS A 407 -15.58 -13.49 -15.76
CA LYS A 407 -16.81 -12.80 -15.37
C LYS A 407 -17.39 -13.34 -14.06
N GLU A 408 -17.35 -14.67 -13.87
CA GLU A 408 -17.80 -15.34 -12.64
C GLU A 408 -16.97 -14.91 -11.42
N ASP A 409 -15.65 -14.81 -11.56
CA ASP A 409 -14.75 -14.37 -10.49
C ASP A 409 -14.99 -12.89 -10.15
N LEU A 410 -15.21 -12.04 -11.16
CA LEU A 410 -15.55 -10.63 -10.96
C LEU A 410 -16.89 -10.45 -10.25
N ILE A 411 -17.91 -11.20 -10.66
CA ILE A 411 -19.23 -11.16 -10.02
C ILE A 411 -19.06 -11.54 -8.55
N LYS A 412 -18.42 -12.67 -8.25
CA LYS A 412 -18.16 -13.09 -6.86
C LYS A 412 -17.35 -12.06 -6.08
N LEU A 413 -16.33 -11.45 -6.68
CA LEU A 413 -15.45 -10.49 -6.00
C LEU A 413 -16.20 -9.21 -5.60
N PHE A 414 -17.03 -8.70 -6.50
CA PHE A 414 -17.82 -7.48 -6.25
C PHE A 414 -19.09 -7.78 -5.44
N GLU A 415 -19.70 -8.96 -5.59
CA GLU A 415 -20.79 -9.45 -4.73
C GLU A 415 -20.30 -9.73 -3.31
N GLN A 416 -19.11 -10.34 -3.11
CA GLN A 416 -18.49 -10.45 -1.79
C GLN A 416 -18.24 -9.07 -1.17
N GLY A 417 -18.02 -8.04 -2.00
CA GLY A 417 -17.99 -6.65 -1.55
C GLY A 417 -19.37 -6.06 -1.22
N GLU A 418 -20.38 -6.30 -2.05
CA GLU A 418 -21.73 -5.69 -1.94
C GLU A 418 -22.64 -6.42 -0.94
N ALA A 419 -22.63 -7.76 -0.91
CA ALA A 419 -23.30 -8.60 0.10
C ALA A 419 -22.71 -8.38 1.50
N ALA A 420 -21.41 -8.04 1.58
CA ALA A 420 -20.80 -7.61 2.84
C ALA A 420 -21.39 -6.29 3.35
N ALA A 421 -21.84 -5.38 2.48
CA ALA A 421 -22.37 -4.06 2.86
C ALA A 421 -23.88 -4.04 3.19
N SER A 422 -24.63 -5.05 2.73
CA SER A 422 -26.09 -5.06 2.79
C SER A 422 -26.68 -5.73 4.04
N GLN A 423 -25.83 -6.29 4.93
CA GLN A 423 -26.27 -6.84 6.22
C GLN A 423 -26.17 -5.86 7.40
N HIS A 424 -25.58 -4.66 7.20
CA HIS A 424 -25.44 -3.64 8.24
C HIS A 424 -26.01 -2.25 7.89
N SER A 425 -26.86 -2.14 6.87
CA SER A 425 -27.61 -0.89 6.65
C SER A 425 -28.71 -0.72 7.71
N PHE A 426 -28.35 -0.27 8.91
CA PHE A 426 -29.29 0.29 9.86
C PHE A 426 -29.62 1.74 9.46
N ASN A 427 -30.92 2.01 9.38
CA ASN A 427 -31.54 3.28 9.01
C ASN A 427 -30.94 4.49 9.77
N LEU A 428 -30.35 5.43 9.02
CA LEU A 428 -30.14 6.81 9.45
C LEU A 428 -31.12 7.74 8.73
N GLU A 429 -32.41 7.43 8.76
CA GLU A 429 -33.46 8.40 8.46
C GLU A 429 -34.61 8.21 9.45
N GLY A 430 -34.69 9.11 10.43
CA GLY A 430 -35.74 9.07 11.45
C GLY A 430 -35.54 10.05 12.60
N ALA A 431 -35.37 11.35 12.31
CA ALA A 431 -35.64 12.40 13.30
C ALA A 431 -35.80 13.78 12.63
N SER A 432 -36.96 13.99 12.00
CA SER A 432 -37.50 15.32 11.78
C SER A 432 -39.02 15.26 11.87
N THR A 433 -39.51 15.47 13.10
CA THR A 433 -40.84 16.03 13.39
C THR A 433 -40.68 17.11 14.43
#